data_AF-B7KSN9-F1
#
_entry.id   AF-B7KSN9-F1
#
_cell.length_a   1.000
_cell.length_b   1.000
_cell.length_c   1.000
_cell.angle_alpha   90.00
_cell.angle_beta   90.00
_cell.angle_gamma   90.00
#
_symmetry.space_group_name_H-M   'P 1'
#
loop_
_entity.id
_entity.type
_entity.pdbx_description
1 polymer ?
#
loop_
_entity_poly.entity_id
_entity_poly.type
_entity_poly.pdbx_seq_one_letter_code
_entity_poly.pdbx_strand_id
1 'polypeptide(L)' 'MAVVSSKIFEEGKAAKAMGRPDSANPYEAGSQESLDWLEGFTADEPEPSAAGPSDD' A
#
# COMPACT_ATOMS: atom_id res chain seq x y z
N MET A 1 -10.54 -2.81 -17.08
CA MET A 1 -10.74 -2.07 -15.82
C MET A 1 -10.40 -3.05 -14.71
N ALA A 2 -9.25 -2.90 -14.05
CA ALA A 2 -8.96 -3.68 -12.85
C ALA A 2 -9.88 -3.10 -11.75
N VAL A 3 -10.84 -3.89 -11.29
CA VAL A 3 -11.72 -3.47 -10.21
C VAL A 3 -10.95 -3.71 -8.93
N VAL A 4 -10.38 -2.64 -8.38
CA VAL A 4 -9.67 -2.71 -7.10
C VAL A 4 -10.67 -3.18 -6.05
N SER A 5 -10.40 -4.33 -5.47
CA SER A 5 -11.25 -4.86 -4.41
C SER A 5 -11.09 -3.97 -3.17
N SER A 6 -12.06 -3.09 -2.90
CA SER A 6 -11.97 -2.11 -1.81
C SER A 6 -11.64 -2.75 -0.45
N LYS A 7 -12.13 -3.98 -0.23
CA LYS A 7 -11.80 -4.75 0.97
C LYS A 7 -10.29 -5.06 1.07
N ILE A 8 -9.71 -5.54 -0.02
CA ILE A 8 -8.30 -5.95 -0.08
C ILE A 8 -7.38 -4.73 0.04
N PHE A 9 -7.78 -3.63 -0.60
CA PHE A 9 -7.12 -2.34 -0.45
C PHE A 9 -7.10 -1.87 1.02
N GLU A 10 -8.23 -1.94 1.73
CA GLU A 10 -8.27 -1.58 3.15
C GLU A 10 -7.43 -2.52 4.03
N GLU A 11 -7.35 -3.81 3.70
CA GLU A 11 -6.47 -4.77 4.39
C GLU A 11 -4.98 -4.39 4.23
N GLY A 12 -4.58 -4.00 3.01
CA GLY A 12 -3.23 -3.51 2.73
C GLY A 12 -2.90 -2.25 3.51
N LYS A 13 -3.82 -1.28 3.47
CA LYS A 13 -3.69 -0.02 4.22
C LYS A 13 -3.56 -0.25 5.72
N ALA A 14 -4.40 -1.12 6.29
CA ALA A 14 -4.34 -1.47 7.70
C ALA A 14 -3.02 -2.18 8.06
N ALA A 15 -2.50 -3.05 7.18
CA ALA A 15 -1.22 -3.71 7.39
C ALA A 15 -0.05 -2.72 7.43
N LYS A 16 -0.03 -1.72 6.54
CA LYS A 16 0.96 -0.62 6.57
C LYS A 16 0.83 0.21 7.83
N ALA A 17 -0.40 0.58 8.21
CA ALA A 17 -0.66 1.34 9.44
C ALA A 17 -0.23 0.57 10.71
N MET A 18 -0.29 -0.75 10.68
CA MET A 18 0.25 -1.63 11.73
C MET A 18 1.77 -1.83 11.65
N GLY A 19 2.45 -1.30 10.64
CA GLY A 19 3.89 -1.46 10.42
C GLY A 19 4.29 -2.87 9.98
N ARG A 20 3.37 -3.64 9.39
CA ARG A 20 3.67 -4.98 8.86
C ARG A 20 4.45 -4.85 7.54
N PRO A 21 5.30 -5.82 7.18
CA PRO A 21 5.95 -5.87 5.87
C PRO A 21 4.98 -6.32 4.77
N ASP A 22 5.34 -6.10 3.50
CA ASP A 22 4.59 -6.61 2.34
C ASP A 22 4.51 -8.14 2.32
N SER A 23 5.44 -8.84 2.98
CA SER A 23 5.37 -10.30 3.18
C SER A 23 4.20 -10.75 4.07
N ALA A 24 3.51 -9.81 4.73
CA ALA A 24 2.26 -10.09 5.44
C ALA A 24 1.06 -10.22 4.48
N ASN A 25 1.25 -9.93 3.19
CA ASN A 25 0.27 -10.15 2.14
C ASN A 25 -0.08 -11.65 2.06
N PRO A 26 -1.33 -12.05 2.36
CA PRO A 26 -1.73 -13.46 2.33
C PRO A 26 -2.01 -13.97 0.91
N TYR A 27 -2.03 -13.09 -0.10
CA TYR A 27 -2.37 -13.42 -1.48
C TYR A 27 -1.12 -13.81 -2.29
N GLU A 28 -1.32 -14.62 -3.33
CA GLU A 28 -0.24 -15.01 -4.24
C GLU A 28 0.37 -13.80 -4.95
N ALA A 29 1.71 -13.71 -4.92
CA ALA A 29 2.43 -12.63 -5.58
C ALA A 29 2.15 -12.60 -7.09
N GLY A 30 1.68 -11.45 -7.58
CA GLY A 30 1.29 -11.27 -8.99
C GLY A 30 -0.18 -11.54 -9.30
N SER A 31 -0.96 -12.04 -8.33
CA SER A 31 -2.43 -12.08 -8.44
C SER A 31 -3.04 -10.70 -8.25
N GLN A 32 -4.24 -10.48 -8.81
CA GLN A 32 -4.94 -9.19 -8.70
C GLN A 32 -5.16 -8.80 -7.23
N GLU A 33 -5.47 -9.78 -6.38
CA GLU A 33 -5.62 -9.54 -4.94
C GLU A 33 -4.33 -9.05 -4.28
N SER A 34 -3.18 -9.61 -4.67
CA SER A 34 -1.90 -9.17 -4.13
C SER A 34 -1.58 -7.74 -4.57
N LEU A 35 -1.91 -7.38 -5.82
CA LEU A 35 -1.75 -6.03 -6.34
C LEU A 35 -2.67 -5.03 -5.64
N ASP A 36 -3.95 -5.35 -5.46
CA ASP A 36 -4.91 -4.49 -4.76
C ASP A 36 -4.50 -4.28 -3.29
N TRP A 37 -3.95 -5.31 -2.64
CA TRP A 37 -3.46 -5.21 -1.26
C TRP A 37 -2.22 -4.32 -1.19
N LEU A 38 -1.28 -4.50 -2.11
CA LEU A 38 -0.07 -3.68 -2.19
C LEU A 38 -0.41 -2.22 -2.50
N GLU A 39 -1.40 -1.98 -3.35
CA GLU A 39 -1.87 -0.64 -3.66
C GLU A 39 -2.34 0.08 -2.40
N GLY A 40 -3.19 -0.56 -1.59
CA GLY A 40 -3.62 -0.04 -0.29
C GLY A 40 -2.48 0.09 0.73
N PHE A 41 -1.55 -0.86 0.75
CA PHE A 41 -0.36 -0.83 1.59
C PHE A 41 0.55 0.37 1.29
N THR A 42 0.68 0.75 0.03
CA THR A 42 1.43 1.93 -0.39
C THR A 42 0.60 3.21 -0.43
N ALA A 43 -0.73 3.12 -0.29
CA ALA A 43 -1.63 4.27 -0.43
C ALA A 43 -1.47 5.33 0.67
N ASP A 44 -0.94 4.93 1.84
CA ASP A 44 -0.67 5.83 2.97
C ASP A 44 0.81 6.22 3.05
N GLU A 45 1.65 5.83 2.08
CA GLU A 45 2.94 6.50 1.93
C GLU A 45 2.64 7.94 1.55
N PRO A 46 2.92 8.93 2.43
CA PRO A 46 2.86 10.30 2.00
C PRO A 46 3.79 10.37 0.79
N GLU A 47 3.28 10.84 -0.35
CA GLU A 47 4.13 11.22 -1.48
C GLU A 47 5.37 11.85 -0.86
N PRO A 48 6.57 11.27 -1.10
CA PRO A 48 7.76 11.54 -0.30
C PRO A 48 7.78 13.03 -0.16
N SER A 49 7.44 13.51 1.05
CA SER A 49 7.25 14.93 1.26
C SER A 49 8.55 15.48 0.76
N ALA A 50 8.47 16.29 -0.29
CA ALA A 50 9.61 16.93 -0.87
C ALA A 50 10.15 17.85 0.21
N ALA A 51 10.86 17.26 1.18
CA ALA A 51 11.96 17.84 1.89
C ALA A 51 13.06 18.04 0.83
N GLY A 52 12.74 18.87 -0.17
CA GLY A 52 13.74 19.77 -0.67
C GLY A 52 14.20 20.56 0.54
N PRO A 53 15.52 20.75 0.71
CA PRO A 53 16.06 21.41 1.87
C PRO A 53 15.34 22.75 2.06
N SER A 54 14.99 23.06 3.30
CA SER A 54 14.60 24.41 3.68
C SER A 54 15.76 25.32 3.31
N ASP A 55 15.66 26.01 2.18
CA ASP A 55 16.60 27.06 1.79
C ASP A 55 16.09 28.38 2.38
N ASP A 56 16.78 28.76 3.47
CA ASP A 56 17.09 30.10 4.02
C ASP A 56 16.08 31.25 3.88
#